data_AF-A0A3P7M045-F1
#
_entry.id   AF-A0A3P7M045-F1
#
_cell.length_a   1.000
_cell.length_b   1.000
_cell.length_c   1.000
_cell.angle_alpha   90.00
_cell.angle_beta   90.00
_cell.angle_gamma   90.00
#
_symmetry.space_group_name_H-M   'P 1'
#
loop_
_entity.id
_entity.type
_entity.pdbx_description
1 polymer ?
#
loop_
_entity_poly.entity_id
_entity_poly.type
_entity_poly.pdbx_seq_one_letter_code
_entity_poly.pdbx_strand_id
1 'polypeptide(L)'
;SRSSVKFFELPTWSLYILPILQTCNFVFFLFQAIYWFVPSIAIMFALIIFEGLLGGSSYVNTFNKIHKTVSPDIREYSMAVAGVGNSLGINFAGFMAIPLHNFICRQPLPPVR
;
A
#
# COMPACT_ATOMS: atom_id res chain seq x y z
N SER A 1 -9.91 -10.64 5.97
CA SER A 1 -10.82 -10.45 7.12
C SER A 1 -12.13 -9.86 6.63
N ARG A 2 -13.23 -10.64 6.63
CA ARG A 2 -14.59 -10.19 6.26
C ARG A 2 -15.30 -9.42 7.40
N SER A 3 -14.62 -9.22 8.54
CA SER A 3 -15.24 -8.72 9.78
C SER A 3 -15.04 -7.22 10.09
N SER A 4 -14.10 -6.50 9.45
CA SER A 4 -13.91 -5.05 9.74
C SER A 4 -14.91 -4.13 9.05
N VAL A 5 -15.67 -4.61 8.06
CA VAL A 5 -16.65 -3.80 7.32
C VAL A 5 -17.81 -3.32 8.22
N LYS A 6 -17.99 -3.93 9.39
CA LYS A 6 -19.10 -3.60 10.30
C LYS A 6 -18.82 -2.43 11.25
N PHE A 7 -17.58 -1.92 11.37
CA PHE A 7 -17.27 -0.95 12.44
C PHE A 7 -16.64 0.38 11.98
N PHE A 8 -15.94 0.43 10.84
CA PHE A 8 -15.34 1.67 10.34
C PHE A 8 -15.49 1.76 8.82
N GLU A 9 -16.60 2.33 8.36
CA GLU A 9 -16.68 2.83 6.99
C GLU A 9 -15.86 4.11 6.92
N LEU A 10 -14.69 4.04 6.28
CA LEU A 10 -13.90 5.24 6.06
C LEU A 10 -14.65 6.17 5.10
N PRO A 11 -14.71 7.48 5.38
CA PRO A 11 -15.37 8.44 4.49
C PRO A 11 -14.71 8.40 3.12
N THR A 12 -15.47 8.66 2.05
CA THR A 12 -14.97 8.59 0.66
C THR A 12 -13.69 9.41 0.47
N TRP A 13 -13.54 10.51 1.20
CA TRP A 13 -12.34 11.36 1.21
C TRP A 13 -11.08 10.64 1.71
N SER A 14 -11.22 9.70 2.66
CA SER A 14 -10.11 8.91 3.20
C SER A 14 -9.51 7.98 2.15
N LEU A 15 -10.29 7.51 1.15
CA LEU A 15 -9.78 6.68 0.06
C LEU A 15 -8.70 7.39 -0.78
N TYR A 16 -8.75 8.72 -0.86
CA TYR A 16 -7.72 9.52 -1.56
C TYR A 16 -6.50 9.78 -0.68
N ILE A 17 -6.67 9.81 0.65
CA ILE A 17 -5.58 10.03 1.60
C ILE A 17 -4.71 8.76 1.75
N LEU A 18 -5.32 7.58 1.71
CA LEU A 18 -4.61 6.30 1.84
C LEU A 18 -3.46 6.09 0.85
N PRO A 19 -3.61 6.30 -0.48
CA PRO A 19 -2.49 6.16 -1.42
C PRO A 19 -1.40 7.22 -1.22
N ILE A 20 -1.75 8.44 -0.77
CA ILE A 20 -0.77 9.46 -0.40
C ILE A 20 0.06 8.96 0.78
N LEU A 21 -0.60 8.45 1.82
CA LEU A 21 0.07 7.92 3.01
C LEU A 21 0.94 6.70 2.67
N GLN A 22 0.50 5.80 1.77
CA GLN A 22 1.34 4.70 1.29
C GLN A 22 2.57 5.20 0.53
N THR A 23 2.42 6.22 -0.31
CA THR A 23 3.55 6.82 -1.03
C THR A 23 4.55 7.44 -0.05
N CYS A 24 4.08 8.13 0.98
CA CYS A 24 4.93 8.65 2.05
C CYS A 24 5.67 7.53 2.79
N ASN A 25 5.00 6.42 3.12
CA ASN A 25 5.66 5.26 3.75
C ASN A 25 6.73 4.64 2.83
N PHE A 26 6.43 4.46 1.55
CA PHE A 26 7.41 3.97 0.57
C PHE A 26 8.64 4.87 0.49
N VAL A 27 8.44 6.19 0.41
CA VAL A 27 9.54 7.16 0.40
C VAL A 27 10.36 7.05 1.68
N PHE A 28 9.72 6.98 2.85
CA PHE A 28 10.41 6.77 4.13
C PHE A 28 11.26 5.49 4.12
N PHE A 29 10.71 4.36 3.68
CA PHE A 29 11.46 3.09 3.57
C PHE A 29 12.61 3.18 2.58
N LEU A 30 12.42 3.87 1.45
CA LEU A 30 13.48 4.09 0.47
C LEU A 30 14.64 4.91 1.05
N PHE A 31 14.34 6.00 1.76
CA PHE A 31 15.36 6.78 2.47
C PHE A 31 16.04 5.96 3.56
N GLN A 32 15.30 5.14 4.29
CA GLN A 32 15.89 4.25 5.30
C GLN A 32 16.84 3.22 4.68
N ALA A 33 16.48 2.66 3.51
CA ALA A 33 17.33 1.70 2.81
C ALA A 33 18.66 2.33 2.32
N ILE A 34 18.65 3.63 1.97
CA ILE A 34 19.83 4.36 1.49
C ILE A 34 20.67 4.90 2.65
N TYR A 35 20.06 5.54 3.64
CA TYR A 35 20.76 6.32 4.67
C TYR A 35 20.88 5.63 6.03
N TRP A 36 20.19 4.51 6.26
CA TRP A 36 20.28 3.72 7.50
C TRP A 36 20.12 4.56 8.79
N PHE A 37 19.13 5.45 8.84
CA PHE A 37 18.95 6.38 9.97
C PHE A 37 18.22 5.77 11.18
N VAL A 38 17.37 4.75 10.96
CA VAL A 38 16.68 4.01 12.04
C VAL A 38 17.59 2.89 12.58
N PRO A 39 18.01 2.93 13.85
CA PRO A 39 18.92 1.94 14.43
C PRO A 39 18.22 0.68 14.95
N SER A 40 16.89 0.70 15.12
CA SER A 40 16.13 -0.41 15.70
C SER A 40 15.24 -1.10 14.67
N ILE A 41 15.43 -2.40 14.52
CA ILE A 41 14.58 -3.25 13.66
C ILE A 41 13.13 -3.32 14.15
N ALA A 42 12.89 -3.14 15.46
CA ALA A 42 11.54 -3.16 16.02
C ALA A 42 10.67 -2.01 15.48
N ILE A 43 11.26 -0.83 15.28
CA ILE A 43 10.57 0.32 14.69
C ILE A 43 10.19 0.01 13.24
N MET A 44 11.09 -0.64 12.49
CA MET A 44 10.82 -1.06 11.11
C MET A 44 9.67 -2.06 11.02
N PHE A 45 9.64 -3.06 11.90
CA PHE A 45 8.54 -4.02 11.94
C PHE A 45 7.21 -3.35 12.28
N ALA A 46 7.19 -2.41 13.22
CA ALA A 46 5.99 -1.65 13.55
C ALA A 46 5.46 -0.85 12.34
N LEU A 47 6.36 -0.21 11.58
CA LEU A 47 6.00 0.52 10.37
C LEU A 47 5.50 -0.39 9.24
N ILE A 48 6.09 -1.58 9.05
CA ILE A 48 5.63 -2.56 8.06
C ILE A 48 4.23 -3.06 8.41
N ILE A 49 3.96 -3.34 9.70
CA ILE A 49 2.61 -3.70 10.15
C ILE A 49 1.62 -2.56 9.85
N PHE A 50 2.02 -1.32 10.14
CA PHE A 50 1.20 -0.14 9.85
C PHE A 50 0.89 0.01 8.36
N GLU A 51 1.89 -0.13 7.49
CA GLU A 51 1.72 -0.12 6.03
C GLU A 51 0.73 -1.20 5.57
N GLY A 52 0.88 -2.44 6.08
CA GLY A 52 -0.02 -3.54 5.78
C GLY A 52 -1.46 -3.27 6.21
N LEU A 53 -1.67 -2.63 7.37
CA LEU A 53 -3.00 -2.22 7.83
C LEU A 53 -3.63 -1.15 6.94
N LEU A 54 -2.83 -0.18 6.46
CA LEU A 54 -3.30 0.85 5.53
C LEU A 54 -3.70 0.23 4.18
N GLY A 55 -2.89 -0.67 3.63
CA GLY A 55 -3.20 -1.37 2.38
C GLY A 55 -4.45 -2.25 2.47
N GLY A 56 -4.55 -3.05 3.54
CA GLY A 56 -5.74 -3.86 3.80
C GLY A 56 -7.00 -3.01 3.97
N SER A 57 -6.89 -1.87 4.66
CA SER A 57 -8.00 -0.94 4.85
C SER A 57 -8.44 -0.30 3.53
N SER A 58 -7.50 0.13 2.69
CA SER A 58 -7.78 0.67 1.35
C SER A 58 -8.53 -0.33 0.48
N TYR A 59 -8.06 -1.58 0.45
CA TYR A 59 -8.69 -2.65 -0.32
C TYR A 59 -10.13 -2.89 0.13
N VAL A 60 -10.34 -3.18 1.41
CA VAL A 60 -11.66 -3.54 1.93
C VAL A 60 -12.66 -2.38 1.80
N ASN A 61 -12.24 -1.14 2.06
CA ASN A 61 -13.12 0.03 1.95
C ASN A 61 -13.48 0.33 0.49
N THR A 62 -12.54 0.19 -0.45
CA THR A 62 -12.80 0.42 -1.88
C THR A 62 -13.86 -0.55 -2.41
N PHE A 63 -13.68 -1.86 -2.17
CA PHE A 63 -14.65 -2.87 -2.64
C PHE A 63 -16.01 -2.75 -1.94
N ASN A 64 -16.04 -2.45 -0.64
CA ASN A 64 -17.30 -2.20 0.07
C ASN A 64 -18.04 -0.98 -0.49
N LYS A 65 -17.31 0.09 -0.86
CA LYS A 65 -17.91 1.30 -1.44
C LYS A 65 -18.50 1.04 -2.82
N ILE A 66 -17.75 0.34 -3.68
CA ILE A 66 -18.28 -0.09 -4.99
C ILE A 66 -19.55 -0.92 -4.80
N HIS A 67 -19.56 -1.85 -3.84
CA HIS A 67 -20.71 -2.70 -3.59
C HIS A 67 -21.97 -1.94 -3.10
N LYS A 68 -21.79 -0.83 -2.36
CA LYS A 68 -22.90 -0.04 -1.79
C LYS A 68 -23.39 1.10 -2.70
N THR A 69 -22.50 1.68 -3.52
CA THR A 69 -22.81 2.89 -4.31
C THR A 69 -23.22 2.56 -5.76
N VAL A 70 -22.78 1.42 -6.30
CA VAL A 70 -23.04 1.03 -7.69
C VAL A 70 -24.32 0.19 -7.78
N SER A 71 -25.14 0.44 -8.80
CA SER A 71 -26.37 -0.33 -9.05
C SER A 71 -26.06 -1.81 -9.36
N PRO A 72 -26.97 -2.74 -9.04
CA PRO A 72 -26.70 -4.18 -9.16
C PRO A 72 -26.25 -4.61 -10.57
N ASP A 73 -26.82 -3.98 -11.60
CA ASP A 73 -26.61 -4.34 -13.01
C ASP A 73 -25.19 -4.07 -13.51
N ILE A 74 -24.50 -3.07 -12.94
CA ILE A 74 -23.11 -2.70 -13.33
C ILE A 74 -22.09 -2.97 -12.22
N ARG A 75 -22.54 -3.48 -11.07
CA ARG A 75 -21.69 -3.69 -9.89
C ARG A 75 -20.60 -4.72 -10.13
N GLU A 76 -20.93 -5.85 -10.76
CA GLU A 76 -19.96 -6.91 -11.05
C GLU A 76 -18.89 -6.42 -12.02
N TYR A 77 -19.30 -5.69 -13.06
CA TYR A 77 -18.38 -5.05 -14.00
C TYR A 77 -17.45 -4.07 -13.29
N SER A 78 -18.00 -3.21 -12.43
CA SER A 78 -17.22 -2.21 -11.69
C SER A 78 -16.21 -2.85 -10.73
N MET A 79 -16.61 -3.92 -10.04
CA MET A 79 -15.71 -4.70 -9.18
C MET A 79 -14.61 -5.42 -9.99
N ALA A 80 -14.94 -5.94 -11.16
CA ALA A 80 -13.97 -6.58 -12.04
C ALA A 80 -12.92 -5.57 -12.55
N VAL A 81 -13.35 -4.39 -13.01
CA VAL A 81 -12.44 -3.32 -13.47
C VAL A 81 -11.52 -2.85 -12.34
N ALA A 82 -12.06 -2.65 -11.13
CA ALA A 82 -11.26 -2.31 -9.96
C ALA A 82 -10.24 -3.40 -9.61
N GLY A 83 -10.63 -4.68 -9.69
CA GLY A 83 -9.75 -5.82 -9.49
C GLY A 83 -8.61 -5.89 -10.51
N VAL A 84 -8.92 -5.72 -11.80
CA VAL A 84 -7.92 -5.67 -12.88
C VAL A 84 -6.95 -4.51 -12.67
N GLY A 85 -7.44 -3.32 -12.33
CA GLY A 85 -6.60 -2.15 -12.02
C GLY A 85 -5.63 -2.41 -10.88
N ASN A 86 -6.10 -3.04 -9.80
CA ASN A 86 -5.25 -3.44 -8.68
C ASN A 86 -4.15 -4.43 -9.11
N SER A 87 -4.51 -5.47 -9.88
CA SER A 87 -3.54 -6.46 -10.39
C SER A 87 -2.49 -5.83 -11.30
N LEU A 88 -2.89 -4.92 -12.18
CA LEU A 88 -1.97 -4.19 -13.06
C LEU A 88 -1.00 -3.33 -12.25
N GLY A 89 -1.50 -2.60 -11.24
CA GLY A 89 -0.68 -1.79 -10.36
C GLY A 89 0.37 -2.61 -9.59
N ILE A 90 -0.02 -3.74 -9.02
CA ILE A 90 0.89 -4.65 -8.31
C ILE A 90 1.94 -5.22 -9.26
N ASN A 91 1.54 -5.63 -10.47
CA ASN A 91 2.47 -6.16 -11.46
C ASN A 91 3.51 -5.11 -11.87
N PHE A 92 3.06 -3.89 -12.14
CA PHE A 92 3.96 -2.77 -12.46
C PHE A 92 4.92 -2.45 -11.31
N ALA A 93 4.42 -2.44 -10.07
CA ALA A 93 5.26 -2.25 -8.88
C ALA A 93 6.32 -3.36 -8.75
N GLY A 94 5.95 -4.62 -9.04
CA GLY A 94 6.89 -5.74 -9.07
C GLY A 94 8.01 -5.58 -10.10
N PHE A 95 7.66 -5.15 -11.32
CA PHE A 95 8.67 -4.84 -12.33
C PHE A 95 9.59 -3.67 -11.94
N MET A 96 9.05 -2.63 -11.31
CA MET A 96 9.81 -1.47 -10.83
C MET A 96 10.70 -1.78 -9.62
N ALA A 97 10.34 -2.78 -8.81
CA ALA A 97 11.15 -3.19 -7.67
C ALA A 97 12.52 -3.75 -8.08
N ILE A 98 12.62 -4.40 -9.25
CA ILE A 98 13.88 -4.99 -9.75
C ILE A 98 14.96 -3.92 -10.01
N PRO A 99 14.75 -2.89 -10.86
CA PRO A 99 15.75 -1.85 -11.08
C PRO A 99 16.02 -1.04 -9.80
N LEU A 100 15.00 -0.81 -8.97
CA LEU A 100 15.16 -0.11 -7.70
C LEU A 100 16.08 -0.88 -6.74
N HIS A 101 15.87 -2.19 -6.62
CA HIS A 101 16.74 -3.06 -5.83
C HIS A 101 18.18 -3.03 -6.33
N ASN A 102 18.38 -3.16 -7.65
CA ASN A 102 19.72 -3.09 -8.26
C ASN A 102 20.39 -1.72 -8.01
N PHE A 103 19.63 -0.63 -7.99
CA PHE A 103 20.14 0.70 -7.67
C PHE A 103 20.60 0.80 -6.22
N ILE A 104 19.81 0.29 -5.27
CA ILE A 104 20.14 0.30 -3.83
C ILE A 104 21.38 -0.57 -3.57
N CYS A 105 21.46 -1.77 -4.14
CA CYS A 105 22.61 -2.67 -3.95
C CYS A 105 23.93 -2.17 -4.53
N ARG A 106 23.88 -1.21 -5.48
CA ARG A 106 25.08 -0.55 -6.03
C ARG A 106 25.62 0.57 -5.15
N GLN A 107 24.86 1.02 -4.15
CA GLN A 107 25.32 2.05 -3.23
C GLN A 107 26.41 1.49 -2.29
N PRO A 108 27.43 2.29 -1.94
CA PRO A 108 28.44 1.88 -0.98
C PRO A 108 27.76 1.61 0.37
N LEU A 109 28.12 0.49 1.00
CA LEU A 109 27.63 0.15 2.34
C LEU A 109 28.04 1.26 3.32
N PRO A 110 27.11 1.83 4.10
CA PRO A 110 27.49 2.76 5.15
C PRO A 110 28.37 2.03 6.18
N PRO A 111 29.32 2.74 6.82
CA PRO A 111 30.17 2.14 7.84
C PRO A 111 29.28 1.55 8.94
N VAL A 112 29.53 0.28 9.26
CA VAL A 112 28.83 -0.45 10.33
C VAL A 112 29.00 0.36 11.62
N ARG A 113 27.88 0.79 12.22
CA ARG A 113 27.88 1.45 13.53
C ARG A 113 27.96 0.40 14.64
#